data_AF-A0A699ICL5-F1
#
_entry.id   AF-A0A699ICL5-F1
#
_cell.length_a   1.000
_cell.length_b   1.000
_cell.length_c   1.000
_cell.angle_alpha   90.00
_cell.angle_beta   90.00
_cell.angle_gamma   90.00
#
_symmetry.space_group_name_H-M   'P 1'
#
loop_
_entity.id
_entity.type
_entity.pdbx_description
1 polymer ?
#
loop_
_entity_poly.entity_id
_entity_poly.type
_entity_poly.pdbx_seq_one_letter_code
_entity_poly.pdbx_strand_id
1 'polypeptide(L)'
;MDFITKLPKTTNGYDTIWVIVDSSTKSAYFLPMRGNDPMEKLTKLYMKEVVTRHGVPVFIISDRDVTKDCLFQAMQDEIHEFDRLQVWELVPQPDCVMIITLKWIYKVKLDVYGDVLKNKARLVAKGYRQEEGIDFEESFASVSCIEAVRIFIANAASKNMTIYQMDVKTSFLNDELKEEVYVSQPEDFVDPDHLTHVYRLKKALYGLKQAPWA
;
A
#
# COMPACT_ATOMS: atom_id res chain seq x y z
N MET A 1 14.44 -3.48 6.15
CA MET A 1 15.45 -4.06 7.06
C MET A 1 15.02 -3.72 8.46
N ASP A 2 15.11 -4.68 9.36
CA ASP A 2 14.60 -4.56 10.72
C ASP A 2 15.58 -5.20 11.71
N PHE A 3 15.46 -4.92 12.99
CA PHE A 3 16.36 -5.39 14.03
C PHE A 3 15.57 -5.97 15.20
N ILE A 4 15.74 -7.26 15.44
CA ILE A 4 15.24 -7.92 16.64
C ILE A 4 16.25 -7.69 17.76
N THR A 5 15.92 -6.81 18.71
CA THR A 5 16.81 -6.41 19.81
C THR A 5 16.43 -7.05 21.15
N LYS A 6 17.27 -6.85 22.17
CA LYS A 6 17.05 -7.31 23.56
C LYS A 6 16.95 -8.84 23.69
N LEU A 7 17.66 -9.57 22.82
CA LEU A 7 17.74 -11.02 22.91
C LEU A 7 18.69 -11.44 24.04
N PRO A 8 18.48 -12.62 24.65
CA PRO A 8 19.45 -13.20 25.59
C PRO A 8 20.83 -13.27 24.94
N LYS A 9 21.86 -12.79 25.66
CA LYS A 9 23.24 -12.78 25.14
C LYS A 9 23.71 -14.20 24.86
N THR A 10 24.14 -14.44 23.63
CA THR A 10 24.81 -15.68 23.23
C THR A 10 26.22 -15.75 23.83
N THR A 11 26.86 -16.93 23.76
CA THR A 11 28.26 -17.14 24.15
C THR A 11 29.25 -16.22 23.43
N ASN A 12 28.91 -15.77 22.21
CA ASN A 12 29.70 -14.82 21.42
C ASN A 12 29.33 -13.34 21.68
N GLY A 13 28.38 -13.10 22.59
CA GLY A 13 27.96 -11.77 23.03
C GLY A 13 26.96 -11.06 22.11
N TYR A 14 26.35 -11.76 21.15
CA TYR A 14 25.27 -11.21 20.32
C TYR A 14 23.96 -11.12 21.11
N ASP A 15 23.29 -10.00 21.01
CA ASP A 15 22.01 -9.67 21.67
C ASP A 15 20.98 -9.09 20.69
N THR A 16 21.32 -9.01 19.40
CA THR A 16 20.50 -8.42 18.34
C THR A 16 20.62 -9.24 17.06
N ILE A 17 19.52 -9.41 16.33
CA ILE A 17 19.51 -9.99 14.98
C ILE A 17 19.09 -8.90 14.00
N TRP A 18 19.92 -8.66 12.98
CA TRP A 18 19.57 -7.81 11.85
C TRP A 18 18.86 -8.64 10.79
N VAL A 19 17.62 -8.27 10.48
CA VAL A 19 16.76 -8.93 9.51
C VAL A 19 16.77 -8.11 8.22
N ILE A 20 17.26 -8.72 7.15
CA ILE A 20 17.28 -8.10 5.82
C ILE A 20 16.44 -8.97 4.92
N VAL A 21 15.36 -8.40 4.38
CA VAL A 21 14.51 -9.07 3.41
C VAL A 21 14.79 -8.45 2.06
N ASP A 22 15.16 -9.28 1.10
CA ASP A 22 15.22 -8.85 -0.29
C ASP A 22 13.81 -8.83 -0.90
N SER A 23 13.41 -7.71 -1.46
CA SER A 23 12.06 -7.51 -1.98
C SER A 23 11.82 -8.25 -3.29
N SER A 24 12.87 -8.51 -4.06
CA SER A 24 12.82 -9.15 -5.38
C SER A 24 12.72 -10.68 -5.29
N THR A 25 13.57 -11.31 -4.47
CA THR A 25 13.62 -12.77 -4.27
C THR A 25 12.81 -13.25 -3.08
N LYS A 26 12.34 -12.33 -2.21
CA LYS A 26 11.71 -12.63 -0.91
C LYS A 26 12.60 -13.42 0.06
N SER A 27 13.91 -13.46 -0.19
CA SER A 27 14.88 -14.11 0.70
C SER A 27 15.10 -13.27 1.96
N ALA A 28 15.07 -13.90 3.14
CA ALA A 28 15.33 -13.25 4.42
C ALA A 28 16.70 -13.68 4.98
N TYR A 29 17.49 -12.69 5.37
CA TYR A 29 18.80 -12.85 6.00
C TYR A 29 18.69 -12.46 7.47
N PHE A 30 19.13 -13.35 8.35
CA PHE A 30 19.15 -13.14 9.80
C PHE A 30 20.60 -13.08 10.26
N LEU A 31 21.12 -11.87 10.47
CA LEU A 31 22.52 -11.63 10.76
C LEU A 31 22.71 -11.32 12.25
N PRO A 32 23.38 -12.19 13.03
CA PRO A 32 23.60 -11.94 14.45
C PRO A 32 24.61 -10.80 14.65
N MET A 33 24.28 -9.86 15.54
CA MET A 33 25.10 -8.69 15.84
C MET A 33 24.97 -8.27 17.31
N ARG A 34 25.81 -7.32 17.72
CA ARG A 34 25.69 -6.67 19.03
C ARG A 34 24.93 -5.37 18.84
N GLY A 35 24.05 -5.00 19.77
CA GLY A 35 23.24 -3.79 19.69
C GLY A 35 24.06 -2.50 19.61
N ASN A 36 25.33 -2.55 20.01
CA ASN A 36 26.28 -1.43 19.96
C ASN A 36 27.38 -1.62 18.89
N ASP A 37 27.18 -2.50 17.90
CA ASP A 37 28.14 -2.64 16.80
C ASP A 37 28.20 -1.35 15.96
N PRO A 38 29.40 -0.87 15.60
CA PRO A 38 29.55 0.38 14.85
C PRO A 38 29.01 0.24 13.43
N MET A 39 28.51 1.36 12.87
CA MET A 39 27.91 1.39 11.53
C MET A 39 28.84 0.84 10.44
N GLU A 40 30.15 1.09 10.53
CA GLU A 40 31.15 0.56 9.59
C GLU A 40 31.13 -0.97 9.51
N LYS A 41 30.88 -1.64 10.64
CA LYS A 41 30.79 -3.10 10.71
C LYS A 41 29.50 -3.60 10.06
N LEU A 42 28.39 -2.87 10.25
CA LEU A 42 27.11 -3.16 9.59
C LEU A 42 27.24 -3.03 8.07
N THR A 43 27.84 -1.94 7.59
CA THR A 43 28.04 -1.72 6.15
C THR A 43 28.91 -2.81 5.54
N LYS A 44 30.01 -3.19 6.19
CA LYS A 44 30.86 -4.30 5.72
C LYS A 44 30.09 -5.63 5.66
N LEU A 45 29.27 -5.90 6.66
CA LEU A 45 28.46 -7.12 6.71
C LEU A 45 27.38 -7.12 5.62
N TYR A 46 26.74 -5.98 5.38
CA TYR A 46 25.76 -5.79 4.33
C TYR A 46 26.35 -6.03 2.94
N MET A 47 27.50 -5.40 2.66
CA MET A 47 28.19 -5.54 1.38
C MET A 47 28.59 -7.00 1.13
N LYS A 48 29.10 -7.67 2.17
CA LYS A 48 29.54 -9.06 2.10
C LYS A 48 28.37 -10.04 1.90
N GLU A 49 27.31 -9.93 2.70
CA GLU A 49 26.27 -10.97 2.75
C GLU A 49 25.14 -10.72 1.76
N VAL A 50 24.84 -9.46 1.44
CA VAL A 50 23.69 -9.07 0.61
C VAL A 50 24.13 -8.59 -0.77
N VAL A 51 24.99 -7.56 -0.85
CA VAL A 51 25.37 -6.94 -2.14
C VAL A 51 26.15 -7.89 -3.02
N THR A 52 27.03 -8.73 -2.44
CA THR A 52 27.78 -9.74 -3.19
C THR A 52 26.85 -10.74 -3.92
N ARG A 53 25.64 -10.98 -3.39
CA ARG A 53 24.69 -11.97 -3.93
C ARG A 53 23.64 -11.37 -4.84
N HIS A 54 23.15 -10.17 -4.50
CA HIS A 54 22.00 -9.55 -5.17
C HIS A 54 22.35 -8.28 -5.96
N GLY A 55 23.61 -7.85 -5.93
CA GLY A 55 24.03 -6.57 -6.48
C GLY A 55 23.69 -5.40 -5.55
N VAL A 56 24.02 -4.20 -6.01
CA VAL A 56 23.78 -2.97 -5.22
C VAL A 56 22.27 -2.67 -5.24
N PRO A 57 21.62 -2.52 -4.08
CA PRO A 57 20.19 -2.21 -4.03
C PRO A 57 19.94 -0.81 -4.62
N VAL A 58 18.83 -0.66 -5.34
CA VAL A 58 18.37 0.65 -5.83
C VAL A 58 17.85 1.51 -4.66
N PHE A 59 17.33 0.89 -3.61
CA PHE A 59 16.84 1.55 -2.39
C PHE A 59 16.88 0.60 -1.17
N ILE A 60 17.06 1.18 0.03
CA ILE A 60 17.09 0.46 1.33
C ILE A 60 16.02 1.06 2.24
N ILE A 61 15.16 0.21 2.82
CA ILE A 61 14.09 0.61 3.76
C ILE A 61 14.47 0.14 5.17
N SER A 62 14.30 0.98 6.20
CA SER A 62 14.56 0.69 7.61
C SER A 62 13.36 1.09 8.47
N ASP A 63 12.83 0.19 9.29
CA ASP A 63 11.57 0.38 10.04
C ASP A 63 11.71 1.27 11.31
N ARG A 64 12.83 1.98 11.50
CA ARG A 64 13.15 2.66 12.77
C ARG A 64 12.88 4.17 12.85
N ASP A 65 12.52 4.85 11.76
CA ASP A 65 12.31 6.30 11.79
C ASP A 65 10.84 6.70 11.68
N VAL A 66 10.17 6.92 12.81
CA VAL A 66 8.84 7.56 12.87
C VAL A 66 8.99 9.06 12.60
N THR A 67 9.30 9.41 11.36
CA THR A 67 9.36 10.79 10.84
C THR A 67 8.46 10.90 9.60
N LYS A 68 8.35 12.11 9.01
CA LYS A 68 7.64 12.36 7.74
C LYS A 68 7.96 11.33 6.65
N ASP A 69 9.15 10.73 6.71
CA ASP A 69 9.66 9.70 5.82
C ASP A 69 8.79 8.42 5.82
N CYS A 70 8.25 8.01 6.97
CA CYS A 70 7.34 6.85 7.03
C CYS A 70 6.00 7.09 6.32
N LEU A 71 5.54 8.35 6.26
CA LEU A 71 4.30 8.68 5.56
C LEU A 71 4.51 8.72 4.06
N PHE A 72 5.62 9.34 3.64
CA PHE A 72 6.03 9.36 2.24
C PHE A 72 6.29 7.94 1.71
N GLN A 73 6.88 7.07 2.54
CA GLN A 73 7.02 5.65 2.20
C GLN A 73 5.66 4.97 2.02
N ALA A 74 4.69 5.23 2.90
CA ALA A 74 3.35 4.68 2.73
C ALA A 74 2.64 5.21 1.47
N MET A 75 2.96 6.43 1.02
CA MET A 75 2.48 6.98 -0.25
C MET A 75 3.16 6.28 -1.43
N GLN A 76 4.48 6.09 -1.38
CA GLN A 76 5.22 5.35 -2.41
C GLN A 76 4.74 3.90 -2.56
N ASP A 77 4.51 3.20 -1.44
CA ASP A 77 4.00 1.83 -1.43
C ASP A 77 2.64 1.74 -2.15
N GLU A 78 1.76 2.72 -1.93
CA GLU A 78 0.43 2.78 -2.57
C GLU A 78 0.55 3.06 -4.08
N ILE A 79 1.40 4.01 -4.49
CA ILE A 79 1.64 4.31 -5.92
C ILE A 79 2.26 3.09 -6.62
N HIS A 80 3.23 2.43 -6.00
CA HIS A 80 3.86 1.24 -6.55
C HIS A 80 2.86 0.08 -6.74
N GLU A 81 1.89 -0.08 -5.83
CA GLU A 81 0.79 -1.03 -6.03
C GLU A 81 -0.07 -0.66 -7.26
N PHE A 82 -0.34 0.63 -7.48
CA PHE A 82 -1.11 1.09 -8.63
C PHE A 82 -0.37 0.82 -9.95
N ASP A 83 0.94 1.06 -9.98
CA ASP A 83 1.78 0.75 -11.13
C ASP A 83 1.83 -0.77 -11.39
N ARG A 84 2.01 -1.58 -10.33
CA ARG A 84 2.01 -3.05 -10.47
C ARG A 84 0.69 -3.57 -11.00
N LEU A 85 -0.42 -3.01 -10.53
CA LEU A 85 -1.77 -3.40 -10.93
C LEU A 85 -2.24 -2.72 -12.22
N GLN A 86 -1.42 -1.83 -12.81
CA GLN A 86 -1.75 -1.06 -14.01
C GLN A 86 -3.10 -0.32 -13.84
N VAL A 87 -3.30 0.29 -12.68
CA VAL A 87 -4.54 1.00 -12.32
C VAL A 87 -4.79 2.19 -13.24
N TRP A 88 -3.72 2.84 -13.68
CA TRP A 88 -3.78 4.03 -14.52
C TRP A 88 -2.62 4.08 -15.52
N GLU A 89 -2.65 5.07 -16.39
CA GLU A 89 -1.53 5.44 -17.25
C GLU A 89 -1.47 6.95 -17.45
N LEU A 90 -0.26 7.48 -17.61
CA LEU A 90 -0.03 8.90 -17.82
C LEU A 90 -0.27 9.25 -19.29
N VAL A 91 -1.14 10.22 -19.55
CA VAL A 91 -1.53 10.65 -20.90
C VAL A 91 -1.56 12.18 -21.00
N PRO A 92 -1.38 12.75 -22.21
CA PRO A 92 -1.62 14.16 -22.42
C PRO A 92 -3.04 14.54 -21.97
N GLN A 93 -3.20 15.70 -21.34
CA GLN A 93 -4.50 16.16 -20.92
C GLN A 93 -5.45 16.28 -22.12
N PRO A 94 -6.58 15.55 -22.12
CA PRO A 94 -7.56 15.65 -23.19
C PRO A 94 -8.38 16.95 -23.08
N ASP A 95 -8.83 17.44 -24.22
CA ASP A 95 -9.66 18.65 -24.30
C ASP A 95 -11.07 18.38 -23.79
N CYS A 96 -11.63 19.33 -23.04
CA CYS A 96 -13.03 19.33 -22.58
C CYS A 96 -13.45 18.14 -21.70
N VAL A 97 -12.52 17.41 -21.08
CA VAL A 97 -12.83 16.33 -20.13
C VAL A 97 -12.69 16.80 -18.69
N MET A 98 -13.56 16.31 -17.81
CA MET A 98 -13.46 16.58 -16.38
C MET A 98 -12.28 15.82 -15.77
N ILE A 99 -11.37 16.54 -15.13
CA ILE A 99 -10.25 15.96 -14.39
C ILE A 99 -10.63 15.91 -12.90
N ILE A 100 -10.70 14.70 -12.35
CA ILE A 100 -11.00 14.51 -10.94
C ILE A 100 -9.72 14.72 -10.12
N THR A 101 -9.79 15.63 -9.15
CA THR A 101 -8.66 15.87 -8.25
C THR A 101 -8.49 14.72 -7.26
N LEU A 102 -7.25 14.33 -6.98
CA LEU A 102 -6.93 13.32 -5.97
C LEU A 102 -6.68 13.94 -4.57
N LYS A 103 -6.75 13.12 -3.53
CA LYS A 103 -6.41 13.48 -2.16
C LYS A 103 -5.81 12.29 -1.43
N TRP A 104 -4.78 12.56 -0.62
CA TRP A 104 -4.23 11.59 0.31
C TRP A 104 -5.05 11.51 1.61
N ILE A 105 -5.36 10.29 2.04
CA ILE A 105 -5.93 9.98 3.36
C ILE A 105 -4.92 9.18 4.15
N TYR A 106 -4.59 9.68 5.34
CA TYR A 106 -3.60 9.08 6.22
C TYR A 106 -4.28 8.42 7.42
N LYS A 107 -3.83 7.21 7.77
CA LYS A 107 -4.26 6.50 8.96
C LYS A 107 -3.07 5.84 9.65
N VAL A 108 -2.82 6.24 10.88
CA VAL A 108 -1.83 5.59 11.75
C VAL A 108 -2.51 4.40 12.41
N LYS A 109 -1.93 3.20 12.26
CA LYS A 109 -2.29 2.02 13.05
C LYS A 109 -1.39 1.99 14.27
N LEU A 110 -2.01 2.03 15.44
CA LEU A 110 -1.34 1.83 16.72
C LEU A 110 -1.43 0.36 17.14
N ASP A 111 -0.46 -0.09 17.89
CA ASP A 111 -0.51 -1.39 18.56
C ASP A 111 -1.32 -1.33 19.87
N VAL A 112 -1.33 -2.44 20.61
CA VAL A 112 -2.05 -2.53 21.90
C VAL A 112 -1.42 -1.69 23.01
N TYR A 113 -0.16 -1.27 22.84
CA TYR A 113 0.60 -0.45 23.79
C TYR A 113 0.57 1.05 23.44
N GLY A 114 -0.04 1.40 22.30
CA GLY A 114 -0.13 2.78 21.80
C GLY A 114 1.04 3.20 20.92
N ASP A 115 1.95 2.30 20.59
CA ASP A 115 3.07 2.54 19.69
C ASP A 115 2.63 2.45 18.23
N VAL A 116 3.30 3.20 17.36
CA VAL A 116 2.98 3.23 15.93
C VAL A 116 3.39 1.90 15.28
N LEU A 117 2.39 1.09 14.93
CA LEU A 117 2.58 -0.20 14.26
C LEU A 117 2.77 -0.03 12.75
N LYS A 118 1.97 0.84 12.11
CA LYS A 118 2.07 1.10 10.67
C LYS A 118 1.39 2.39 10.27
N ASN A 119 2.07 3.21 9.46
CA ASN A 119 1.44 4.30 8.73
C ASN A 119 0.79 3.75 7.45
N LYS A 120 -0.45 4.16 7.18
CA LYS A 120 -1.14 3.89 5.92
C LYS A 120 -1.47 5.21 5.24
N ALA A 121 -1.07 5.35 3.99
CA ALA A 121 -1.59 6.34 3.08
C ALA A 121 -2.54 5.65 2.10
N ARG A 122 -3.57 6.36 1.66
CA ARG A 122 -4.47 5.93 0.59
C ARG A 122 -4.74 7.10 -0.31
N LEU A 123 -4.67 6.87 -1.61
CA LEU A 123 -5.02 7.87 -2.59
C LEU A 123 -6.48 7.71 -2.99
N VAL A 124 -7.24 8.80 -2.90
CA VAL A 124 -8.69 8.81 -3.08
C VAL A 124 -9.09 9.90 -4.07
N ALA A 125 -9.98 9.57 -4.99
CA ALA A 125 -10.59 10.51 -5.91
C ALA A 125 -11.61 11.39 -5.17
N LYS A 126 -11.60 12.69 -5.44
CA LYS A 126 -12.62 13.63 -4.97
C LYS A 126 -13.89 13.51 -5.83
N GLY A 127 -14.54 12.34 -5.79
CA GLY A 127 -15.71 12.02 -6.63
C GLY A 127 -16.97 12.84 -6.36
N TYR A 128 -16.99 13.76 -5.38
CA TYR A 128 -18.14 14.62 -5.11
C TYR A 128 -18.50 15.57 -6.28
N ARG A 129 -17.57 15.79 -7.22
CA ARG A 129 -17.82 16.57 -8.44
C ARG A 129 -18.40 15.77 -9.61
N GLN A 130 -18.52 14.44 -9.51
CA GLN A 130 -19.07 13.62 -10.59
C GLN A 130 -20.59 13.78 -10.69
N GLU A 131 -21.10 13.99 -11.90
CA GLU A 131 -22.54 14.11 -12.22
C GLU A 131 -23.08 12.78 -12.79
N GLU A 132 -24.19 12.30 -12.21
CA GLU A 132 -24.88 11.07 -12.67
C GLU A 132 -25.50 11.31 -14.06
N GLY A 133 -25.30 10.38 -14.98
CA GLY A 133 -25.71 10.51 -16.39
C GLY A 133 -24.74 11.30 -17.28
N ILE A 134 -23.64 11.84 -16.72
CA ILE A 134 -22.55 12.49 -17.47
C ILE A 134 -21.23 11.76 -17.22
N ASP A 135 -20.86 11.60 -15.94
CA ASP A 135 -19.57 11.01 -15.52
C ASP A 135 -19.70 9.58 -14.99
N PHE A 136 -20.93 9.09 -14.79
CA PHE A 136 -21.24 7.70 -14.51
C PHE A 136 -22.71 7.35 -14.73
N GLU A 137 -23.00 6.11 -15.14
CA GLU A 137 -24.36 5.64 -15.44
C GLU A 137 -25.10 5.09 -14.20
N GLU A 138 -24.41 4.42 -13.26
CA GLU A 138 -25.04 3.81 -12.06
C GLU A 138 -24.09 3.87 -10.85
N SER A 139 -24.62 4.17 -9.65
CA SER A 139 -23.84 4.15 -8.40
C SER A 139 -24.13 2.89 -7.57
N PHE A 140 -23.11 2.05 -7.37
CA PHE A 140 -23.29 0.76 -6.68
C PHE A 140 -23.18 0.89 -5.16
N ALA A 141 -24.32 1.10 -4.50
CA ALA A 141 -24.51 0.93 -3.06
C ALA A 141 -24.27 -0.53 -2.64
N SER A 142 -23.00 -0.88 -2.36
CA SER A 142 -22.65 -2.12 -1.65
C SER A 142 -22.95 -1.94 -0.15
N VAL A 143 -24.20 -1.62 0.17
CA VAL A 143 -24.69 -1.78 1.53
C VAL A 143 -24.94 -3.27 1.70
N SER A 144 -23.95 -3.96 2.27
CA SER A 144 -24.12 -5.31 2.77
C SER A 144 -25.34 -5.32 3.70
N CYS A 145 -26.46 -5.83 3.23
CA CYS A 145 -27.68 -5.89 4.02
C CYS A 145 -27.40 -6.80 5.23
N ILE A 146 -27.32 -6.21 6.42
CA ILE A 146 -27.00 -6.95 7.65
C ILE A 146 -27.98 -8.12 7.89
N GLU A 147 -29.21 -7.99 7.37
CA GLU A 147 -30.24 -9.02 7.40
C GLU A 147 -29.85 -10.22 6.52
N ALA A 148 -29.34 -10.00 5.31
CA ALA A 148 -28.84 -11.06 4.43
C ALA A 148 -27.64 -11.80 5.05
N VAL A 149 -26.71 -11.06 5.68
CA VAL A 149 -25.58 -11.66 6.41
C VAL A 149 -26.08 -12.51 7.58
N ARG A 150 -27.06 -12.03 8.35
CA ARG A 150 -27.68 -12.79 9.45
C ARG A 150 -28.37 -14.07 8.97
N ILE A 151 -29.13 -13.99 7.86
CA ILE A 151 -29.79 -15.16 7.26
C ILE A 151 -28.75 -16.17 6.79
N PHE A 152 -27.67 -15.72 6.14
CA PHE A 152 -26.58 -16.58 5.69
C PHE A 152 -25.91 -17.31 6.87
N ILE A 153 -25.56 -16.59 7.93
CA ILE A 153 -24.95 -17.16 9.15
C ILE A 153 -25.91 -18.15 9.82
N ALA A 154 -27.18 -17.79 9.98
CA ALA A 154 -28.20 -18.65 10.60
C ALA A 154 -28.40 -19.96 9.80
N ASN A 155 -28.39 -19.89 8.47
CA ASN A 155 -28.49 -21.06 7.61
C ASN A 155 -27.21 -21.93 7.62
N ALA A 156 -26.02 -21.33 7.70
CA ALA A 156 -24.78 -22.09 7.86
C ALA A 156 -24.75 -22.83 9.21
N ALA A 157 -25.19 -22.16 10.28
CA ALA A 157 -25.29 -22.75 11.61
C ALA A 157 -26.31 -23.91 11.66
N SER A 158 -27.48 -23.77 11.04
CA SER A 158 -28.49 -24.83 11.00
C SER A 158 -28.04 -26.08 10.23
N LYS A 159 -27.15 -25.89 9.25
CA LYS A 159 -26.56 -26.98 8.44
C LYS A 159 -25.22 -27.47 8.97
N ASN A 160 -24.77 -27.00 10.13
CA ASN A 160 -23.48 -27.33 10.73
C ASN A 160 -22.29 -27.09 9.76
N MET A 161 -22.36 -26.01 8.97
CA MET A 161 -21.35 -25.61 8.00
C MET A 161 -20.37 -24.61 8.62
N THR A 162 -19.08 -24.76 8.35
CA THR A 162 -18.05 -23.78 8.72
C THR A 162 -18.01 -22.65 7.70
N ILE A 163 -18.05 -21.40 8.19
CA ILE A 163 -17.86 -20.21 7.36
C ILE A 163 -16.39 -19.79 7.43
N TYR A 164 -15.77 -19.56 6.28
CA TYR A 164 -14.45 -18.94 6.17
C TYR A 164 -14.63 -17.53 5.61
N GLN A 165 -14.03 -16.53 6.26
CA GLN A 165 -14.00 -15.16 5.78
C GLN A 165 -12.61 -14.85 5.22
N MET A 166 -12.57 -14.26 4.03
CA MET A 166 -11.34 -13.75 3.42
C MET A 166 -11.55 -12.28 3.07
N ASP A 167 -10.69 -11.42 3.61
CA ASP A 167 -10.60 -10.01 3.20
C ASP A 167 -9.62 -9.93 2.02
N VAL A 168 -10.16 -9.72 0.82
CA VAL A 168 -9.35 -9.52 -0.37
C VAL A 168 -8.85 -8.07 -0.34
N LYS A 169 -7.57 -7.90 0.01
CA LYS A 169 -6.90 -6.61 -0.16
C LYS A 169 -7.03 -6.19 -1.63
N THR A 170 -7.35 -4.92 -1.84
CA THR A 170 -7.44 -4.26 -3.16
C THR A 170 -8.50 -4.82 -4.12
N SER A 171 -9.62 -5.39 -3.61
CA SER A 171 -10.73 -5.86 -4.46
C SER A 171 -11.20 -4.82 -5.49
N PHE A 172 -11.21 -3.55 -5.12
CA PHE A 172 -11.52 -2.40 -5.99
C PHE A 172 -10.57 -2.22 -7.18
N LEU A 173 -9.27 -2.45 -6.96
CA LEU A 173 -8.22 -2.25 -7.97
C LEU A 173 -8.12 -3.42 -8.96
N ASN A 174 -9.08 -4.34 -8.93
CA ASN A 174 -9.16 -5.47 -9.85
C ASN A 174 -10.32 -5.33 -10.83
N ASP A 175 -11.27 -4.44 -10.58
CA ASP A 175 -12.41 -4.25 -11.48
C ASP A 175 -12.05 -3.26 -12.59
N GLU A 176 -12.37 -3.62 -13.83
CA GLU A 176 -12.13 -2.77 -15.00
C GLU A 176 -13.19 -1.66 -15.06
N LEU A 177 -12.74 -0.42 -15.29
CA LEU A 177 -13.66 0.69 -15.52
C LEU A 177 -14.20 0.60 -16.95
N LYS A 178 -15.54 0.64 -17.08
CA LYS A 178 -16.20 0.73 -18.39
C LYS A 178 -16.12 2.13 -18.99
N GLU A 179 -16.00 3.14 -18.14
CA GLU A 179 -16.02 4.55 -18.49
C GLU A 179 -14.61 5.15 -18.44
N GLU A 180 -14.34 6.12 -19.32
CA GLU A 180 -13.06 6.83 -19.30
C GLU A 180 -13.05 7.89 -18.20
N VAL A 181 -12.27 7.63 -17.15
CA VAL A 181 -12.11 8.56 -16.03
C VAL A 181 -10.69 9.09 -15.99
N TYR A 182 -10.54 10.41 -15.88
CA TYR A 182 -9.26 11.09 -15.81
C TYR A 182 -9.07 11.72 -14.44
N VAL A 183 -7.88 11.54 -13.85
CA VAL A 183 -7.52 12.08 -12.55
C VAL A 183 -6.26 12.92 -12.61
N SER A 184 -6.17 13.93 -11.75
CA SER A 184 -4.96 14.74 -11.63
C SER A 184 -3.79 13.90 -11.11
N GLN A 185 -2.56 14.32 -11.40
CA GLN A 185 -1.39 13.73 -10.74
C GLN A 185 -1.47 13.90 -9.22
N PRO A 186 -1.03 12.92 -8.42
CA PRO A 186 -1.01 13.04 -6.96
C PRO A 186 -0.06 14.16 -6.55
N GLU A 187 -0.46 14.92 -5.53
CA GLU A 187 0.42 15.87 -4.87
C GLU A 187 1.67 15.11 -4.35
N ASP A 188 2.85 15.68 -4.56
CA ASP A 188 4.18 15.11 -4.30
C ASP A 188 4.68 14.01 -5.27
N PHE A 189 3.88 13.63 -6.27
CA PHE A 189 4.23 12.59 -7.26
C PHE A 189 3.98 13.05 -8.72
N VAL A 190 4.25 14.32 -9.00
CA VAL A 190 4.10 14.91 -10.34
C VAL A 190 5.34 14.56 -11.19
N ASP A 191 5.11 14.10 -12.42
CA ASP A 191 6.16 13.88 -13.41
C ASP A 191 6.77 15.24 -13.84
N PRO A 192 8.08 15.46 -13.62
CA PRO A 192 8.74 16.72 -13.94
C PRO A 192 8.81 17.00 -15.46
N ASP A 193 8.84 15.97 -16.29
CA ASP A 193 8.90 16.09 -17.75
C ASP A 193 7.50 16.27 -18.35
N HIS A 194 6.45 15.89 -17.62
CA HIS A 194 5.05 15.87 -18.08
C HIS A 194 4.09 16.59 -17.11
N LEU A 195 4.40 17.84 -16.77
CA LEU A 195 3.63 18.63 -15.78
C LEU A 195 2.14 18.80 -16.08
N THR A 196 1.76 18.81 -17.37
CA THR A 196 0.36 18.99 -17.81
C THR A 196 -0.36 17.66 -18.05
N HIS A 197 0.32 16.52 -17.91
CA HIS A 197 -0.31 15.23 -18.13
C HIS A 197 -1.23 14.85 -16.97
N VAL A 198 -2.17 13.96 -17.27
CA VAL A 198 -3.14 13.43 -16.32
C VAL A 198 -3.12 11.91 -16.36
N TYR A 199 -3.62 11.27 -15.32
CA TYR A 199 -3.75 9.83 -15.30
C TYR A 199 -5.12 9.42 -15.85
N ARG A 200 -5.12 8.58 -16.89
CA ARG A 200 -6.31 7.85 -17.35
C ARG A 200 -6.47 6.58 -16.52
N LEU A 201 -7.59 6.42 -15.84
CA LEU A 201 -7.87 5.24 -15.02
C LEU A 201 -8.29 4.06 -15.91
N LYS A 202 -7.65 2.91 -15.71
CA LYS A 202 -8.05 1.61 -16.26
C LYS A 202 -8.93 0.83 -15.29
N LYS A 203 -8.79 1.14 -13.99
CA LYS A 203 -9.46 0.44 -12.90
C LYS A 203 -10.02 1.39 -11.86
N ALA A 204 -11.04 0.95 -11.14
CA ALA A 204 -11.76 1.78 -10.19
C ALA A 204 -10.84 2.23 -9.04
N LEU A 205 -10.89 3.53 -8.72
CA LEU A 205 -10.15 4.15 -7.62
C LEU A 205 -11.10 4.49 -6.46
N TYR A 206 -10.58 4.54 -5.23
CA TYR A 206 -11.37 4.87 -4.05
C TYR A 206 -12.06 6.23 -4.20
N GLY A 207 -13.32 6.33 -3.77
CA GLY A 207 -14.06 7.60 -3.72
C GLY A 207 -14.67 8.04 -5.05
N LEU A 208 -14.53 7.26 -6.12
CA LEU A 208 -15.38 7.38 -7.31
C LEU A 208 -16.81 6.94 -6.98
N LYS A 209 -17.82 7.63 -7.51
CA LYS A 209 -19.24 7.28 -7.28
C LYS A 209 -19.67 5.94 -7.91
N GLN A 210 -18.96 5.54 -8.96
CA GLN A 210 -19.15 4.30 -9.71
C GLN A 210 -18.33 3.11 -9.16
N ALA A 211 -17.40 3.36 -8.24
CA ALA A 211 -16.71 2.27 -7.56
C ALA A 211 -17.66 1.63 -6.52
N PRO A 212 -17.76 0.29 -6.46
CA PRO A 212 -18.67 -0.39 -5.53
C PRO A 212 -18.31 -0.07 -4.08
N TRP A 213 -19.14 0.67 -3.33
CA TRP A 213 -18.81 1.08 -1.95
C TRP A 213 -18.63 -0.13 -1.02
N ALA A 214 -17.41 -0.50 -0.60
CA ALA A 214 -17.19 -1.53 0.43
C ALA A 214 -17.53 -1.05 1.86
#